data_AF-A0A964GHC2-F1
#
_entry.id   AF-A0A964GHC2-F1
#
_cell.length_a   1.000
_cell.length_b   1.000
_cell.length_c   1.000
_cell.angle_alpha   90.00
_cell.angle_beta   90.00
_cell.angle_gamma   90.00
#
_symmetry.space_group_name_H-M   'P 1'
#
loop_
_entity.id
_entity.type
_entity.pdbx_description
1 polymer ?
#
loop_
_entity_poly.entity_id
_entity_poly.type
_entity_poly.pdbx_seq_one_letter_code
_entity_poly.pdbx_strand_id
1 'polypeptide(L)'
;MPTENRSSNTEMVSVPRDTIEFAAGFTRHGYKSLTDQKLDQQHAQDQLRAILAAPAQQHAEPIAWMVGTAIWWHKDGAERDSEERSEPMVPLGPCDSPSEIARVTAQFKEWQASHHRNYCKAADERDDLRGQLAQARRLLHTASIRLANWLEPGDDPRKQIIAFLEEAAEPTGTEEQPGFELIGPQLLEWNRSLVQPCILIGHEYGVATKAMKLARQALSGKS
;
A
#
# COMPACT_ATOMS: atom_id res chain seq x y z
N MET A 1 -6.77 -0.07 34.86
CA MET A 1 -7.52 -0.47 33.65
C MET A 1 -7.17 -1.91 33.34
N PRO A 2 -8.13 -2.84 33.18
CA PRO A 2 -7.81 -4.19 32.75
C PRO A 2 -7.61 -4.18 31.23
N THR A 3 -6.37 -4.41 30.79
CA THR A 3 -6.03 -4.72 29.39
C THR A 3 -6.44 -6.17 29.12
N GLU A 4 -7.66 -6.37 28.66
CA GLU A 4 -8.06 -7.66 28.09
C GLU A 4 -7.50 -7.77 26.66
N ASN A 5 -6.36 -8.45 26.55
CA ASN A 5 -5.95 -9.07 25.29
C ASN A 5 -6.96 -10.16 24.94
N ARG A 6 -7.91 -9.87 24.05
CA ARG A 6 -8.77 -10.89 23.44
C ARG A 6 -8.36 -11.05 21.98
N SER A 7 -7.60 -12.10 21.71
CA SER A 7 -7.21 -12.49 20.36
C SER A 7 -8.47 -12.71 19.53
N SER A 8 -8.51 -12.07 18.35
CA SER A 8 -9.48 -12.34 17.30
C SER A 8 -9.69 -13.83 17.11
N ASN A 9 -10.92 -14.27 17.30
CA ASN A 9 -11.39 -15.57 16.86
C ASN A 9 -11.61 -15.47 15.34
N THR A 10 -10.52 -15.26 14.60
CA THR A 10 -10.50 -15.58 13.18
C THR A 10 -10.67 -17.09 13.14
N GLU A 11 -11.75 -17.60 12.53
CA GLU A 11 -11.90 -19.04 12.29
C GLU A 11 -10.75 -19.49 11.38
N MET A 12 -9.60 -19.75 11.98
CA MET A 12 -8.53 -20.46 11.32
C MET A 12 -9.09 -21.84 11.04
N VAL A 13 -9.06 -22.25 9.77
CA VAL A 13 -9.31 -23.64 9.40
C VAL A 13 -8.46 -24.48 10.33
N SER A 14 -9.11 -25.16 11.27
CA SER A 14 -8.42 -25.86 12.35
C SER A 14 -7.84 -27.12 11.76
N VAL A 15 -6.66 -27.00 11.16
CA VAL A 15 -5.91 -28.12 10.66
C VAL A 15 -5.19 -28.74 11.86
N PRO A 16 -5.45 -30.03 12.19
CA PRO A 16 -4.71 -30.69 13.26
C PRO A 16 -3.22 -30.66 12.96
N ARG A 17 -2.43 -30.20 13.94
CA ARG A 17 -0.97 -30.08 13.81
C ARG A 17 -0.33 -31.40 13.41
N ASP A 18 -0.80 -32.50 13.96
CA ASP A 18 -0.30 -33.85 13.66
C ASP A 18 -0.47 -34.21 12.18
N THR A 19 -1.58 -33.80 11.55
CA THR A 19 -1.83 -34.02 10.12
C THR A 19 -0.82 -33.25 9.27
N ILE A 20 -0.45 -32.03 9.66
CA ILE A 20 0.56 -31.22 8.96
C ILE A 20 1.95 -31.86 9.11
N GLU A 21 2.33 -32.20 10.35
CA GLU A 21 3.65 -32.76 10.65
C GLU A 21 3.84 -34.11 9.95
N PHE A 22 2.79 -34.91 9.84
CA PHE A 22 2.81 -36.19 9.15
C PHE A 22 2.87 -36.04 7.63
N ALA A 23 2.04 -35.16 7.04
CA ALA A 23 2.04 -34.90 5.61
C ALA A 23 3.37 -34.32 5.10
N ALA A 24 4.01 -33.45 5.91
CA ALA A 24 5.31 -32.85 5.62
C ALA A 24 6.49 -33.79 5.94
N GLY A 25 6.24 -34.94 6.58
CA GLY A 25 7.26 -35.94 6.88
C GLY A 25 8.18 -35.57 8.06
N PHE A 26 7.77 -34.62 8.90
CA PHE A 26 8.49 -34.23 10.12
C PHE A 26 8.40 -35.31 11.21
N THR A 27 7.32 -36.09 11.20
CA THR A 27 7.10 -37.18 12.16
C THR A 27 7.23 -38.54 11.47
N ARG A 28 8.03 -39.45 12.03
CA ARG A 28 8.17 -40.83 11.56
C ARG A 28 7.74 -41.79 12.67
N HIS A 29 6.89 -42.77 12.35
CA HIS A 29 6.63 -43.87 13.28
C HIS A 29 7.82 -44.82 13.24
N GLY A 30 8.65 -44.80 14.28
CA GLY A 30 9.91 -45.54 14.36
C GLY A 30 9.82 -47.07 14.27
N TYR A 31 8.62 -47.64 14.21
CA TYR A 31 8.35 -49.08 14.15
C TYR A 31 7.70 -49.55 12.84
N LYS A 32 7.41 -48.65 11.89
CA LYS A 32 6.74 -49.01 10.63
C LYS A 32 7.73 -49.18 9.47
N SER A 33 7.37 -50.02 8.50
CA SER A 33 8.16 -50.17 7.27
C SER A 33 8.13 -48.88 6.45
N LEU A 34 9.14 -48.65 5.60
CA LEU A 34 9.19 -47.47 4.71
C LEU A 34 7.97 -47.39 3.78
N THR A 35 7.35 -48.52 3.46
CA THR A 35 6.16 -48.60 2.61
C THR A 35 4.91 -48.13 3.36
N ASP A 36 4.73 -48.58 4.60
CA ASP A 36 3.59 -48.18 5.45
C ASP A 36 3.68 -46.69 5.80
N GLN A 37 4.89 -46.18 6.00
CA GLN A 37 5.10 -44.76 6.28
C GLN A 37 4.70 -43.86 5.11
N LYS A 38 4.98 -44.28 3.86
CA LYS A 38 4.54 -43.53 2.67
C LYS A 38 3.02 -43.53 2.52
N LEU A 39 2.37 -44.64 2.86
CA LEU A 39 0.91 -44.76 2.80
C LEU A 39 0.24 -43.81 3.80
N ASP A 40 0.74 -43.79 5.05
CA ASP A 40 0.26 -42.86 6.08
C ASP A 40 0.48 -41.38 5.66
N GLN A 41 1.62 -41.07 5.03
CA GLN A 41 1.93 -39.71 4.57
C GLN A 41 0.97 -39.27 3.47
N GLN A 42 0.67 -40.16 2.53
CA GLN A 42 -0.30 -39.90 1.48
C GLN A 42 -1.71 -39.70 2.06
N HIS A 43 -2.10 -40.49 3.06
CA HIS A 43 -3.38 -40.32 3.75
C HIS A 43 -3.49 -38.94 4.43
N ALA A 44 -2.43 -38.50 5.12
CA ALA A 44 -2.39 -37.16 5.73
C ALA A 44 -2.46 -36.04 4.67
N GLN A 45 -1.80 -36.19 3.53
CA GLN A 45 -1.88 -35.24 2.42
C GLN A 45 -3.30 -35.17 1.82
N ASP A 46 -3.97 -36.31 1.67
CA ASP A 46 -5.34 -36.37 1.17
C ASP A 46 -6.34 -35.75 2.16
N GLN A 47 -6.12 -35.92 3.47
CA GLN A 47 -6.88 -35.21 4.51
C GLN A 47 -6.68 -33.69 4.44
N LEU A 48 -5.44 -33.21 4.25
CA LEU A 48 -5.18 -31.78 4.05
C LEU A 48 -5.88 -31.23 2.81
N ARG A 49 -5.83 -31.97 1.70
CA ARG A 49 -6.56 -31.58 0.48
C ARG A 49 -8.06 -31.52 0.70
N ALA A 50 -8.63 -32.47 1.44
CA ALA A 50 -10.06 -32.47 1.77
C ALA A 50 -10.45 -31.26 2.65
N ILE A 51 -9.63 -30.93 3.65
CA ILE A 51 -9.84 -29.74 4.50
C ILE A 51 -9.74 -28.45 3.69
N LEU A 52 -8.75 -28.34 2.80
CA LEU A 52 -8.57 -27.16 1.93
C LEU A 52 -9.62 -27.05 0.82
N ALA A 53 -10.23 -28.17 0.42
CA ALA A 53 -11.31 -28.20 -0.57
C ALA A 53 -12.69 -27.92 0.06
N ALA A 54 -12.81 -27.95 1.39
CA ALA A 54 -14.04 -27.57 2.05
C ALA A 54 -14.34 -26.08 1.77
N PRO A 55 -15.58 -25.71 1.42
CA PRO A 55 -15.94 -24.32 1.23
C PRO A 55 -15.70 -23.55 2.54
N ALA A 56 -15.01 -22.42 2.45
CA ALA A 56 -14.81 -21.54 3.59
C ALA A 56 -16.18 -21.10 4.12
N GLN A 57 -16.35 -21.14 5.44
CA GLN A 57 -17.58 -20.67 6.08
C GLN A 57 -17.71 -19.17 5.80
N GLN A 58 -18.69 -18.80 4.97
CA GLN A 58 -18.99 -17.38 4.74
C GLN A 58 -19.61 -16.82 6.02
N HIS A 59 -18.94 -15.87 6.66
CA HIS A 59 -19.50 -15.15 7.78
C HIS A 59 -20.67 -14.30 7.26
N ALA A 60 -21.90 -14.71 7.57
CA ALA A 60 -23.11 -13.96 7.23
C ALA A 60 -23.20 -12.61 7.96
N GLU A 61 -22.36 -12.41 8.98
CA GLU A 61 -22.28 -11.17 9.76
C GLU A 61 -21.03 -10.36 9.39
N PRO A 62 -21.09 -9.02 9.46
CA PRO A 62 -19.93 -8.16 9.32
C PRO A 62 -18.83 -8.55 10.30
N ILE A 63 -17.58 -8.58 9.83
CA ILE A 63 -16.38 -8.88 10.64
C ILE A 63 -15.98 -7.65 11.48
N ALA A 64 -16.29 -6.45 10.99
CA ALA A 64 -16.06 -5.19 11.67
C ALA A 64 -17.07 -4.12 11.24
N TRP A 65 -16.99 -2.96 11.89
CA TRP A 65 -17.77 -1.77 11.56
C TRP A 65 -16.85 -0.55 11.52
N MET A 66 -17.05 0.33 10.54
CA MET A 66 -16.32 1.59 10.42
C MET A 66 -17.26 2.75 10.79
N VAL A 67 -16.79 3.66 11.64
CA VAL A 67 -17.48 4.90 12.01
C VAL A 67 -16.50 6.05 11.76
N GLY A 68 -16.77 6.84 10.73
CA GLY A 68 -15.83 7.84 10.21
C GLY A 68 -14.51 7.20 9.82
N THR A 69 -13.47 7.43 10.62
CA THR A 69 -12.12 6.84 10.43
C THR A 69 -11.77 5.75 11.45
N ALA A 70 -12.65 5.46 12.42
CA ALA A 70 -12.43 4.45 13.44
C ALA A 70 -12.98 3.08 12.99
N ILE A 71 -12.33 2.00 13.44
CA ILE A 71 -12.75 0.61 13.17
C ILE A 71 -13.07 -0.08 14.49
N TRP A 72 -14.22 -0.73 14.53
CA TRP A 72 -14.79 -1.44 15.67
C TRP A 72 -14.98 -2.91 15.33
N TRP A 73 -14.50 -3.80 16.19
CA TRP A 73 -14.68 -5.26 16.05
C TRP A 73 -15.99 -5.75 16.70
N HIS A 74 -16.71 -4.86 17.38
CA HIS A 74 -17.98 -5.16 18.04
C HIS A 74 -19.01 -4.08 17.68
N LYS A 75 -20.21 -4.53 17.31
CA LYS A 75 -21.33 -3.68 16.88
C LYS A 75 -21.68 -2.64 17.94
N ASP A 76 -21.79 -3.03 19.21
CA ASP A 76 -22.19 -2.13 20.31
C ASP A 76 -21.22 -0.94 20.50
N GLY A 77 -19.93 -1.17 20.26
CA GLY A 77 -18.92 -0.10 20.30
C GLY A 77 -19.08 0.88 19.14
N ALA A 78 -19.33 0.34 17.94
CA ALA A 78 -19.57 1.12 16.75
C ALA A 78 -20.87 1.93 16.82
N GLU A 79 -21.95 1.36 17.36
CA GLU A 79 -23.24 2.05 17.52
C GLU A 79 -23.10 3.25 18.45
N ARG A 80 -22.41 3.09 19.59
CA ARG A 80 -22.16 4.20 20.53
C ARG A 80 -21.35 5.32 19.89
N ASP A 81 -20.28 4.98 19.19
CA ASP A 81 -19.41 5.96 18.53
C ASP A 81 -20.13 6.67 17.36
N SER A 82 -20.98 5.93 16.65
CA SER A 82 -21.84 6.47 15.60
C SER A 82 -22.84 7.49 16.15
N GLU A 83 -23.48 7.18 17.28
CA GLU A 83 -24.39 8.10 17.98
C GLU A 83 -23.67 9.34 18.50
N GLU A 84 -22.51 9.18 19.15
CA GLU A 84 -21.74 10.29 19.72
C GLU A 84 -21.20 11.24 18.64
N ARG A 85 -20.72 10.69 17.52
CA ARG A 85 -20.10 11.46 16.43
C ARG A 85 -21.09 11.90 15.36
N SER A 86 -22.31 11.37 15.39
CA SER A 86 -23.29 11.53 14.32
C SER A 86 -22.74 11.10 12.94
N GLU A 87 -21.86 10.10 12.91
CA GLU A 87 -21.24 9.54 11.71
C GLU A 87 -21.89 8.20 11.36
N PRO A 88 -22.06 7.86 10.07
CA PRO A 88 -22.69 6.60 9.67
C PRO A 88 -21.81 5.41 10.02
N MET A 89 -22.42 4.38 10.61
CA MET A 89 -21.78 3.07 10.82
C MET A 89 -21.83 2.24 9.52
N VAL A 90 -20.67 1.87 8.99
CA VAL A 90 -20.53 1.07 7.77
C VAL A 90 -20.09 -0.36 8.13
N PRO A 91 -20.88 -1.40 7.86
CA PRO A 91 -20.46 -2.78 8.09
C PRO A 91 -19.32 -3.16 7.12
N LEU A 92 -18.26 -3.74 7.66
CA LEU A 92 -17.14 -4.31 6.93
C LEU A 92 -17.25 -5.83 7.02
N GLY A 93 -17.58 -6.48 5.90
CA GLY A 93 -17.74 -7.92 5.85
C GLY A 93 -17.53 -8.47 4.44
N PRO A 94 -17.65 -9.81 4.29
CA PRO A 94 -17.67 -10.44 2.98
C PRO A 94 -18.73 -9.77 2.10
N CYS A 95 -18.31 -9.23 0.96
CA CYS A 95 -19.23 -8.59 0.03
C CYS A 95 -19.87 -9.70 -0.81
N ASP A 96 -21.03 -10.20 -0.39
CA ASP A 96 -21.62 -11.41 -0.96
C ASP A 96 -22.23 -11.21 -2.36
N SER A 97 -22.31 -9.97 -2.85
CA SER A 97 -22.82 -9.69 -4.18
C SER A 97 -21.67 -9.41 -5.18
N PRO A 98 -21.51 -10.24 -6.24
CA PRO A 98 -20.53 -9.99 -7.31
C PRO A 98 -20.73 -8.62 -7.98
N SER A 99 -21.97 -8.13 -8.03
CA SER A 99 -22.31 -6.81 -8.54
C SER A 99 -21.72 -5.67 -7.68
N GLU A 100 -21.76 -5.80 -6.36
CA GLU A 100 -21.20 -4.78 -5.48
C GLU A 100 -19.66 -4.83 -5.47
N ILE A 101 -19.07 -6.03 -5.50
CA ILE A 101 -17.62 -6.18 -5.72
C ILE A 101 -17.21 -5.48 -7.02
N ALA A 102 -17.94 -5.74 -8.12
CA ALA A 102 -17.64 -5.12 -9.41
C ALA A 102 -17.79 -3.59 -9.36
N ARG A 103 -18.84 -3.08 -8.70
CA ARG A 103 -19.07 -1.65 -8.50
C ARG A 103 -17.95 -0.99 -7.70
N VAL A 104 -17.59 -1.55 -6.53
CA VAL A 104 -16.53 -1.02 -5.66
C VAL A 104 -15.17 -1.11 -6.35
N THR A 105 -14.90 -2.20 -7.06
CA THR A 105 -13.68 -2.35 -7.87
C THR A 105 -13.59 -1.29 -8.96
N ALA A 106 -14.71 -0.97 -9.63
CA ALA A 106 -14.74 0.08 -10.64
C ALA A 106 -14.52 1.48 -10.01
N GLN A 107 -15.19 1.78 -8.91
CA GLN A 107 -15.00 3.04 -8.16
C GLN A 107 -13.56 3.21 -7.70
N PHE A 108 -12.93 2.14 -7.18
CA PHE A 108 -11.55 2.18 -6.76
C PHE A 108 -10.59 2.45 -7.91
N LYS A 109 -10.78 1.81 -9.07
CA LYS A 109 -9.98 2.07 -10.29
C LYS A 109 -10.13 3.52 -10.77
N GLU A 110 -11.34 4.05 -10.74
CA GLU A 110 -11.61 5.44 -11.10
C GLU A 110 -10.92 6.40 -10.13
N TRP A 111 -11.02 6.14 -8.83
CA TRP A 111 -10.33 6.92 -7.80
C TRP A 111 -8.82 6.89 -8.00
N GLN A 112 -8.21 5.71 -8.23
CA GLN A 112 -6.79 5.57 -8.52
C GLN A 112 -6.36 6.38 -9.76
N ALA A 113 -7.14 6.30 -10.84
CA ALA A 113 -6.87 7.05 -12.07
C ALA A 113 -7.02 8.57 -11.86
N SER A 114 -7.98 9.01 -11.05
CA SER A 114 -8.13 10.41 -10.66
C SER A 114 -6.95 10.88 -9.81
N HIS A 115 -6.53 10.09 -8.83
CA HIS A 115 -5.43 10.41 -7.94
C HIS A 115 -4.10 10.52 -8.70
N HIS A 116 -3.84 9.58 -9.62
CA HIS A 116 -2.67 9.63 -10.48
C HIS A 116 -2.65 10.90 -11.35
N ARG A 117 -3.78 11.27 -11.97
CA ARG A 117 -3.90 12.51 -12.74
C ARG A 117 -3.62 13.75 -11.89
N ASN A 118 -4.13 13.80 -10.66
CA ASN A 118 -3.89 14.92 -9.76
C ASN A 118 -2.41 15.03 -9.36
N TYR A 119 -1.74 13.91 -9.11
CA TYR A 119 -0.31 13.91 -8.82
C TYR A 119 0.53 14.38 -10.01
N CYS A 120 0.23 13.91 -11.22
CA CYS A 120 0.93 14.37 -12.42
C CYS A 120 0.77 15.88 -12.59
N LYS A 121 -0.46 16.40 -12.46
CA LYS A 121 -0.73 17.84 -12.54
C LYS A 121 0.05 18.64 -11.51
N ALA A 122 0.09 18.18 -10.26
CA ALA A 122 0.84 18.84 -9.20
C ALA A 122 2.37 18.81 -9.46
N ALA A 123 2.87 17.73 -10.05
CA ALA A 123 4.29 17.63 -10.45
C ALA A 123 4.62 18.61 -11.58
N ASP A 124 3.76 18.70 -12.60
CA ASP A 124 3.91 19.66 -13.71
C ASP A 124 3.91 21.11 -13.19
N GLU A 125 2.95 21.47 -12.33
CA GLU A 125 2.87 22.80 -11.70
C GLU A 125 4.12 23.14 -10.89
N ARG A 126 4.65 22.17 -10.13
CA ARG A 126 5.89 22.34 -9.37
C ARG A 126 7.07 22.64 -10.30
N ASP A 127 7.18 21.92 -11.41
CA ASP A 127 8.28 22.06 -12.34
C ASP A 127 8.19 23.39 -13.11
N ASP A 128 6.98 23.84 -13.46
CA ASP A 128 6.73 25.18 -14.00
C ASP A 128 7.16 26.28 -13.01
N LEU A 129 6.77 26.18 -11.74
CA LEU A 129 7.17 27.13 -10.70
C LEU A 129 8.69 27.15 -10.49
N ARG A 130 9.35 26.00 -10.54
CA ARG A 130 10.82 25.91 -10.51
C ARG A 130 11.45 26.61 -11.70
N GLY A 131 10.87 26.46 -12.89
CA GLY A 131 11.27 27.18 -14.10
C GLY A 131 11.16 28.70 -13.95
N GLN A 132 10.03 29.18 -13.44
CA GLN A 132 9.80 30.60 -13.17
C GLN A 132 10.78 31.16 -12.13
N LEU A 133 11.01 30.43 -11.03
CA LEU A 133 11.96 30.83 -10.00
C LEU A 133 13.38 30.94 -10.56
N ALA A 134 13.80 29.96 -11.38
CA ALA A 134 15.10 30.00 -12.04
C ALA A 134 15.22 31.20 -13.01
N GLN A 135 14.15 31.53 -13.74
CA GLN A 135 14.12 32.72 -14.60
C GLN A 135 14.22 34.02 -13.79
N ALA A 136 13.44 34.15 -12.71
CA ALA A 136 13.48 35.32 -11.84
C ALA A 136 14.87 35.52 -11.22
N ARG A 137 15.51 34.44 -10.76
CA ARG A 137 16.89 34.47 -10.25
C ARG A 137 17.89 34.98 -11.30
N ARG A 138 17.78 34.54 -12.57
CA ARG A 138 18.65 35.04 -13.65
C ARG A 138 18.43 36.53 -13.93
N LEU A 139 17.17 36.99 -13.93
CA LEU A 139 16.85 38.40 -14.15
C LEU A 139 17.38 39.29 -13.02
N LEU A 140 17.18 38.86 -11.77
CA LEU A 140 17.73 39.54 -10.59
C LEU A 140 19.25 39.62 -10.67
N HIS A 141 19.92 38.49 -10.92
CA HIS A 141 21.37 38.46 -11.08
C HIS A 141 21.87 39.42 -12.17
N THR A 142 21.20 39.45 -13.33
CA THR A 142 21.54 40.37 -14.43
C THR A 142 21.34 41.83 -14.04
N ALA A 143 20.22 42.16 -13.39
CA ALA A 143 19.93 43.51 -12.92
C ALA A 143 20.96 43.97 -11.87
N SER A 144 21.35 43.07 -10.97
CA SER A 144 22.35 43.31 -9.95
C SER A 144 23.74 43.61 -10.52
N ILE A 145 24.19 42.85 -11.54
CA ILE A 145 25.43 43.17 -12.27
C ILE A 145 25.36 44.56 -12.91
N ARG A 146 24.23 44.90 -13.54
CA ARG A 146 24.05 46.22 -14.18
C ARG A 146 24.08 47.37 -13.16
N LEU A 147 23.42 47.19 -12.01
CA LEU A 147 23.44 48.17 -10.92
C LEU A 147 24.87 48.36 -10.36
N ALA A 148 25.61 47.27 -10.15
CA ALA A 148 27.00 47.35 -9.69
C ALA A 148 27.91 48.10 -10.66
N ASN A 149 27.65 47.99 -11.98
CA ASN A 149 28.39 48.72 -13.01
C ASN A 149 28.02 50.20 -13.13
N TRP A 150 26.86 50.62 -12.61
CA TRP A 150 26.44 52.02 -12.59
C TRP A 150 27.01 52.80 -11.39
N LEU A 151 27.55 52.11 -10.38
CA LEU A 151 28.12 52.71 -9.19
C LEU A 151 29.64 52.85 -9.32
N GLU A 152 30.19 53.98 -8.88
CA GLU A 152 31.63 54.23 -8.94
C GLU A 152 32.38 53.18 -8.09
N PRO A 153 33.61 52.77 -8.45
CA PRO A 153 34.35 51.71 -7.75
C PRO A 153 34.63 51.97 -6.26
N GLY A 154 34.39 53.18 -5.76
CA GLY A 154 34.56 53.57 -4.36
C GLY A 154 33.27 53.66 -3.54
N ASP A 155 32.10 53.55 -4.17
CA ASP A 155 30.83 53.79 -3.50
C ASP A 155 30.47 52.63 -2.55
N ASP A 156 30.24 52.96 -1.26
CA ASP A 156 29.70 52.03 -0.26
C ASP A 156 28.46 51.23 -0.72
N PRO A 157 27.47 51.80 -1.44
CA PRO A 157 26.35 51.01 -1.96
C PRO A 157 26.77 49.91 -2.93
N ARG A 158 27.88 50.06 -3.68
CA ARG A 158 28.38 48.99 -4.56
C ARG A 158 28.88 47.79 -3.75
N LYS A 159 29.59 48.04 -2.66
CA LYS A 159 30.09 46.99 -1.75
C LYS A 159 28.94 46.27 -1.04
N GLN A 160 27.91 47.00 -0.60
CA GLN A 160 26.73 46.42 0.03
C GLN A 160 25.94 45.52 -0.94
N ILE A 161 25.81 45.93 -2.21
CA ILE A 161 25.16 45.11 -3.24
C ILE A 161 25.97 43.85 -3.54
N ILE A 162 27.30 43.94 -3.69
CA ILE A 162 28.15 42.76 -3.93
C ILE A 162 28.07 41.78 -2.75
N ALA A 163 28.20 42.26 -1.51
CA ALA A 163 28.11 41.42 -0.32
C ALA A 163 26.75 40.73 -0.20
N PHE A 164 25.64 41.45 -0.46
CA PHE A 164 24.30 40.87 -0.47
C PHE A 164 24.15 39.77 -1.53
N LEU A 165 24.75 39.95 -2.71
CA LEU A 165 24.69 38.96 -3.78
C LEU A 165 25.53 37.72 -3.48
N GLU A 166 26.69 37.89 -2.86
CA GLU A 166 27.56 36.79 -2.44
C GLU A 166 26.91 35.98 -1.30
N GLU A 167 26.27 36.64 -0.34
CA GLU A 167 25.50 36.01 0.74
C GLU A 167 24.27 35.25 0.21
N ALA A 168 23.56 35.80 -0.78
CA ALA A 168 22.42 35.14 -1.40
C ALA A 168 22.81 34.02 -2.39
N ALA A 169 24.08 33.94 -2.79
CA ALA A 169 24.60 32.94 -3.72
C ALA A 169 25.15 31.69 -3.01
N GLU A 170 25.40 31.76 -1.70
CA GLU A 170 25.59 30.56 -0.88
C GLU A 170 24.34 29.69 -1.05
N PRO A 171 24.44 28.49 -1.68
CA PRO A 171 23.31 27.60 -1.73
C PRO A 171 23.04 27.21 -0.29
N THR A 172 22.02 27.83 0.34
CA THR A 172 21.36 27.26 1.52
C THR A 172 21.20 25.80 1.19
N GLY A 173 21.94 24.97 1.92
CA GLY A 173 22.34 23.65 1.46
C GLY A 173 21.15 22.84 0.97
N THR A 174 21.48 21.80 0.23
CA THR A 174 20.67 20.63 -0.13
C THR A 174 19.93 19.94 1.03
N GLU A 175 19.57 20.64 2.10
CA GLU A 175 18.42 20.28 2.91
C GLU A 175 17.18 20.63 2.10
N GLU A 176 16.81 19.72 1.21
CA GLU A 176 15.39 19.39 1.07
C GLU A 176 14.87 19.22 2.50
N GLN A 177 14.27 20.27 3.08
CA GLN A 177 13.60 20.13 4.36
C GLN A 177 12.67 18.91 4.22
N PRO A 178 12.76 17.93 5.13
CA PRO A 178 12.00 16.69 5.05
C PRO A 178 10.53 16.92 5.43
N GLY A 179 9.89 17.95 4.88
CA GLY A 179 8.44 18.11 4.93
C GLY A 179 7.70 16.97 4.22
N PHE A 180 8.39 16.26 3.32
CA PHE A 180 7.93 14.98 2.78
C PHE A 180 8.22 13.77 3.69
N GLU A 181 9.03 13.86 4.75
CA GLU A 181 9.19 12.77 5.73
C GLU A 181 8.13 12.79 6.84
N LEU A 182 7.28 13.82 6.95
CA LEU A 182 6.10 13.70 7.82
C LEU A 182 4.95 12.94 7.14
N ILE A 183 4.82 13.09 5.82
CA ILE A 183 3.80 12.38 5.03
C ILE A 183 4.36 11.08 4.45
N GLY A 184 5.67 11.00 4.23
CA GLY A 184 6.38 9.87 3.61
C GLY A 184 6.20 8.54 4.35
N PRO A 185 6.43 8.45 5.67
CA PRO A 185 6.20 7.25 6.46
C PRO A 185 4.73 6.87 6.48
N GLN A 186 3.82 7.82 6.65
CA GLN A 186 2.37 7.54 6.65
C GLN A 186 1.87 7.08 5.27
N LEU A 187 2.35 7.67 4.17
CA LEU A 187 2.07 7.24 2.81
C LEU A 187 2.75 5.91 2.47
N LEU A 188 3.99 5.66 2.91
CA LEU A 188 4.69 4.38 2.75
C LEU A 188 4.03 3.27 3.57
N GLU A 189 3.51 3.59 4.75
CA GLU A 189 2.77 2.68 5.62
C GLU A 189 1.37 2.41 5.03
N TRP A 190 0.70 3.42 4.46
CA TRP A 190 -0.52 3.25 3.63
C TRP A 190 -0.27 2.40 2.37
N ASN A 191 0.84 2.63 1.68
CA ASN A 191 1.23 1.92 0.46
C ASN A 191 1.65 0.46 0.80
N ARG A 192 2.31 0.23 1.94
CA ARG A 192 2.56 -1.13 2.48
C ARG A 192 1.28 -1.84 2.92
N SER A 193 0.37 -1.13 3.58
CA SER A 193 -0.86 -1.70 4.15
C SER A 193 -1.91 -2.04 3.09
N LEU A 194 -2.04 -1.22 2.03
CA LEU A 194 -3.13 -1.37 1.05
C LEU A 194 -2.64 -1.78 -0.35
N VAL A 195 -1.48 -1.32 -0.80
CA VAL A 195 -1.03 -1.50 -2.19
C VAL A 195 -0.15 -2.75 -2.35
N GLN A 196 0.69 -3.08 -1.37
CA GLN A 196 1.53 -4.29 -1.43
C GLN A 196 0.72 -5.60 -1.51
N PRO A 197 -0.40 -5.77 -0.77
CA PRO A 197 -1.30 -6.92 -0.95
C PRO A 197 -1.94 -6.94 -2.35
N CYS A 198 -2.32 -5.78 -2.89
CA CYS A 198 -2.93 -5.67 -4.21
C CYS A 198 -1.96 -5.96 -5.37
N ILE A 199 -0.68 -5.59 -5.23
CA ILE A 199 0.37 -5.90 -6.22
C ILE A 199 0.70 -7.40 -6.20
N LEU A 200 0.72 -8.05 -5.03
CA LEU A 200 0.90 -9.50 -4.93
C LEU A 200 -0.26 -10.26 -5.60
N ILE A 201 -1.50 -9.83 -5.34
CA ILE A 201 -2.69 -10.37 -6.01
C ILE A 201 -2.60 -10.15 -7.54
N GLY A 202 -2.27 -8.93 -7.99
CA GLY A 202 -2.12 -8.62 -9.42
C GLY A 202 -1.00 -9.39 -10.12
N HIS A 203 0.11 -9.66 -9.43
CA HIS A 203 1.24 -10.44 -9.96
C HIS A 203 0.90 -11.94 -10.06
N GLU A 204 0.17 -12.49 -9.08
CA GLU A 204 -0.34 -13.88 -9.12
C GLU A 204 -1.37 -14.08 -10.25
N TYR A 205 -2.30 -13.14 -10.45
CA TYR A 205 -3.21 -13.16 -11.59
C TYR A 205 -2.48 -12.98 -12.93
N GLY A 206 -1.45 -12.12 -12.99
CA GLY A 206 -0.62 -11.93 -14.19
C GLY A 206 0.16 -13.18 -14.59
N VAL A 207 0.74 -13.89 -13.61
CA VAL A 207 1.46 -15.16 -13.81
C VAL A 207 0.50 -16.27 -14.24
N ALA A 208 -0.69 -16.38 -13.61
CA ALA A 208 -1.71 -17.35 -13.99
C ALA A 208 -2.23 -17.11 -15.42
N THR A 209 -2.43 -15.85 -15.82
CA THR A 209 -2.90 -15.50 -17.18
C THR A 209 -1.83 -15.80 -18.23
N LYS A 210 -0.56 -15.58 -17.92
CA LYS A 210 0.58 -15.89 -18.80
C LYS A 210 0.79 -17.41 -18.93
N ALA A 211 0.63 -18.16 -17.84
CA ALA A 211 0.67 -19.62 -17.83
C ALA A 211 -0.49 -20.23 -18.64
N MET A 212 -1.71 -19.72 -18.51
CA MET A 212 -2.86 -20.18 -19.31
C MET A 212 -2.68 -19.87 -20.81
N LYS A 213 -2.08 -18.72 -21.16
CA LYS A 213 -1.83 -18.35 -22.56
C LYS A 213 -0.77 -19.27 -23.21
N LEU A 214 0.29 -19.61 -22.45
CA LEU A 214 1.32 -20.57 -22.87
C LEU A 214 0.75 -22.00 -22.98
N ALA A 215 -0.06 -22.43 -22.01
CA ALA A 215 -0.74 -23.73 -22.08
C ALA A 215 -1.68 -23.82 -23.30
N ARG A 216 -2.40 -22.75 -23.63
CA ARG A 216 -3.27 -22.68 -24.81
C ARG A 216 -2.50 -22.69 -26.12
N GLN A 217 -1.33 -22.06 -26.18
CA GLN A 217 -0.44 -22.13 -27.35
C GLN A 217 0.12 -23.53 -27.56
N ALA A 218 0.59 -24.18 -26.48
CA ALA A 218 1.10 -25.56 -26.52
C ALA A 218 0.04 -26.57 -26.96
N LEU A 219 -1.22 -26.37 -26.56
CA LEU A 219 -2.35 -27.22 -26.96
C LEU A 219 -2.85 -26.94 -28.39
N SER A 220 -2.52 -25.79 -28.98
CA SER A 220 -3.01 -25.42 -30.32
C SER A 220 -2.17 -25.95 -31.49
N GLY A 221 -1.04 -26.61 -31.20
CA GLY A 221 -0.19 -27.26 -32.21
C GLY A 221 0.40 -26.33 -33.28
N LYS A 222 0.33 -25.01 -33.09
CA LYS A 222 0.91 -24.02 -34.00
C LYS A 222 2.26 -23.57 -33.45
N SER A 223 3.32 -24.18 -33.99
CA SER A 223 4.66 -23.60 -33.99
C SER A 223 4.75 -22.45 -34.99
#